data_AF-A0A4P9UKX1-F1
#
_entry.id   AF-A0A4P9UKX1-F1
#
_cell.length_a   1.000
_cell.length_b   1.000
_cell.length_c   1.000
_cell.angle_alpha   90.00
_cell.angle_beta   90.00
_cell.angle_gamma   90.00
#
_symmetry.space_group_name_H-M   'P 1'
#
loop_
_entity.id
_entity.type
_entity.pdbx_description
1 polymer ?
#
loop_
_entity_poly.entity_id
_entity_poly.type
_entity_poly.pdbx_seq_one_letter_code
_entity_poly.pdbx_strand_id
1 'polypeptide(L)' 'MYVFPEMGRIIIVALMIVIPVMLIYRKAGFHPAWALLVFLPGFGLLLIFLQLALLPWPNQKTNDRSS' A
#
# COMPACT_ATOMS: atom_id res chain seq x y z
N MET A 1 20.97 25.33 -11.29
CA MET A 1 21.01 23.98 -10.69
C MET A 1 20.17 24.04 -9.40
N TYR A 2 18.86 23.88 -9.52
CA TYR A 2 17.94 23.88 -8.38
C TYR A 2 17.75 22.42 -7.95
N VAL A 3 18.26 22.05 -6.78
CA VAL A 3 18.09 20.69 -6.20
C VAL A 3 16.68 20.51 -5.61
N PHE A 4 15.96 21.62 -5.42
CA PHE A 4 14.64 21.70 -4.81
C PHE A 4 13.48 21.07 -5.63
N PRO A 5 13.33 21.29 -6.96
CA PRO A 5 12.26 20.69 -7.75
C PRO A 5 12.36 19.15 -7.81
N GLU A 6 13.56 18.58 -7.95
CA GLU A 6 13.75 17.13 -7.98
C GLU A 6 13.32 16.44 -6.67
N MET A 7 13.77 16.93 -5.52
CA MET A 7 13.45 16.30 -4.23
C MET A 7 11.96 16.43 -3.90
N GLY A 8 11.36 17.60 -4.15
CA GLY A 8 9.92 17.80 -3.99
C GLY A 8 9.09 16.87 -4.89
N ARG A 9 9.51 16.71 -6.16
CA ARG A 9 8.86 15.79 -7.11
C ARG A 9 8.92 14.34 -6.62
N ILE A 10 10.08 13.88 -6.15
CA ILE A 10 10.25 12.51 -5.63
C ILE A 10 9.33 12.28 -4.43
N ILE A 11 9.25 13.23 -3.49
CA ILE A 11 8.39 13.13 -2.32
C ILE A 11 6.91 13.07 -2.72
N ILE A 12 6.47 13.94 -3.63
CA ILE A 12 5.08 13.96 -4.11
C ILE A 12 4.73 12.61 -4.78
N VAL A 13 5.60 12.10 -5.66
CA VAL A 13 5.40 10.81 -6.32
C VAL A 13 5.34 9.67 -5.29
N ALA A 14 6.22 9.67 -4.30
CA ALA A 14 6.19 8.67 -3.23
C ALA A 14 4.88 8.73 -2.45
N LEU A 15 4.42 9.92 -2.05
CA LEU A 15 3.15 10.10 -1.34
C LEU A 15 1.95 9.65 -2.17
N MET A 16 1.94 9.95 -3.47
CA MET A 16 0.89 9.51 -4.40
C MET A 16 0.75 7.98 -4.46
N ILE A 17 1.80 7.21 -4.16
CA ILE A 17 1.76 5.75 -4.14
C ILE A 17 1.49 5.22 -2.72
N VAL A 18 2.19 5.77 -1.72
CA VAL A 18 2.10 5.29 -0.33
C VAL A 18 0.69 5.48 0.25
N ILE A 19 0.06 6.64 0.02
CA ILE A 19 -1.28 6.94 0.55
C ILE A 19 -2.34 5.94 0.06
N PRO A 20 -2.52 5.70 -1.25
CA PRO A 20 -3.52 4.74 -1.71
C PRO A 20 -3.20 3.31 -1.25
N VAL A 21 -1.92 2.92 -1.19
CA VAL A 21 -1.52 1.61 -0.65
C VAL A 21 -1.94 1.48 0.82
N MET A 22 -1.69 2.49 1.67
CA MET A 22 -2.17 2.48 3.06
C MET A 22 -3.69 2.29 3.15
N LEU A 23 -4.46 2.96 2.28
CA LEU A 23 -5.92 2.81 2.23
C LEU A 23 -6.34 1.40 1.83
N ILE A 24 -5.63 0.76 0.88
CA ILE A 24 -5.87 -0.63 0.49
C ILE A 24 -5.60 -1.58 1.66
N TYR A 25 -4.46 -1.44 2.36
CA TYR A 25 -4.14 -2.25 3.54
C TYR A 25 -5.22 -2.12 4.63
N ARG A 26 -5.66 -0.89 4.92
CA ARG A 26 -6.76 -0.64 5.88
C ARG A 26 -8.07 -1.29 5.45
N LYS A 27 -8.41 -1.24 4.16
CA LYS A 27 -9.64 -1.86 3.62
C LYS A 27 -9.59 -3.39 3.64
N ALA A 28 -8.44 -3.95 3.32
CA ALA A 28 -8.22 -5.39 3.35
C ALA A 28 -8.21 -5.93 4.79
N GLY A 29 -7.92 -5.09 5.80
CA GLY A 29 -7.84 -5.47 7.21
C GLY A 29 -6.41 -5.75 7.69
N PHE A 30 -5.42 -5.37 6.90
CA PHE A 30 -4.00 -5.46 7.24
C PHE A 30 -3.48 -4.14 7.83
N HIS A 31 -2.34 -4.21 8.53
CA HIS A 31 -1.73 -3.04 9.16
C HIS A 31 -1.17 -2.05 8.12
N PRO A 32 -1.47 -0.74 8.19
CA PRO A 32 -1.05 0.23 7.16
C PRO A 32 0.46 0.42 7.06
N ALA A 33 1.24 0.05 8.08
CA ALA A 33 2.71 0.12 8.03
C ALA A 33 3.32 -0.76 6.92
N TRP A 34 2.62 -1.80 6.46
CA TRP A 34 3.06 -2.61 5.32
C TRP A 34 3.16 -1.81 4.01
N ALA A 35 2.45 -0.67 3.90
CA ALA A 35 2.60 0.26 2.77
C ALA A 35 4.01 0.89 2.69
N LEU A 36 4.80 0.87 3.76
CA LEU A 36 6.18 1.35 3.73
C LEU A 36 7.08 0.48 2.84
N LEU A 37 6.65 -0.74 2.50
CA LEU A 37 7.35 -1.58 1.53
C LEU A 37 7.51 -0.89 0.17
N VAL A 38 6.65 0.09 -0.19
CA VAL A 38 6.79 0.90 -1.44
C VAL A 38 8.16 1.59 -1.54
N PHE A 39 8.81 1.89 -0.41
CA PHE A 39 10.15 2.49 -0.39
C PHE A 39 11.26 1.50 -0.75
N LEU A 40 10.98 0.21 -0.83
CA LEU A 40 11.94 -0.79 -1.28
C LEU A 40 12.04 -0.74 -2.82
N PRO A 41 13.14 -0.24 -3.39
CA PRO A 41 13.26 -0.07 -4.83
C PRO A 41 13.24 -1.44 -5.54
N GLY A 42 12.55 -1.51 -6.68
CA GLY A 42 12.43 -2.72 -7.50
C GLY A 42 11.48 -3.79 -6.95
N PHE A 43 11.40 -3.98 -5.63
CA PHE A 43 10.67 -5.11 -5.04
C PHE A 43 9.44 -4.73 -4.22
N GLY A 44 9.35 -3.48 -3.73
CA GLY A 44 8.33 -3.06 -2.78
C GLY A 44 6.90 -3.31 -3.24
N LEU A 45 6.55 -2.81 -4.43
CA LEU A 45 5.23 -3.00 -5.02
C LEU A 45 4.94 -4.46 -5.34
N LEU A 46 5.96 -5.22 -5.78
CA LEU A 46 5.81 -6.64 -6.08
C LEU A 46 5.47 -7.44 -4.82
N LEU A 47 6.14 -7.17 -3.70
CA LEU A 47 5.84 -7.78 -2.40
C LEU A 47 4.45 -7.40 -1.91
N ILE A 48 4.04 -6.14 -2.07
CA ILE A 48 2.69 -5.67 -1.71
C ILE A 48 1.64 -6.44 -2.51
N PHE A 49 1.81 -6.57 -3.83
CA PHE A 49 0.86 -7.29 -4.67
C PHE A 49 0.84 -8.79 -4.34
N LEU A 50 1.99 -9.41 -4.13
CA LEU A 50 2.09 -10.81 -3.75
C LEU A 50 1.39 -11.06 -2.40
N GLN A 51 1.63 -10.20 -1.41
CA GLN A 51 1.00 -10.27 -0.10
C GLN A 51 -0.53 -10.13 -0.20
N LEU A 52 -1.02 -9.11 -0.93
CA LEU A 52 -2.46 -8.87 -1.09
C LEU A 52 -3.18 -9.94 -1.93
N ALA A 53 -2.48 -10.60 -2.85
CA ALA A 53 -3.03 -11.64 -3.71
C ALA A 53 -3.06 -13.02 -3.03
N LEU A 54 -2.06 -13.35 -2.21
CA LEU A 54 -1.95 -14.66 -1.58
C LEU A 54 -2.63 -14.74 -0.21
N LEU A 55 -2.70 -13.63 0.55
CA LEU A 55 -3.35 -13.67 1.85
C LEU A 55 -4.85 -13.34 1.75
N PRO A 56 -5.71 -14.09 2.46
CA PRO A 56 -7.11 -13.73 2.59
C PRO A 56 -7.24 -12.40 3.33
N TRP A 57 -8.17 -11.56 2.89
CA TRP A 57 -8.36 -10.24 3.48
C TRP A 57 -9.03 -10.37 4.86
N PRO A 58 -8.38 -9.97 5.98
CA PRO A 58 -8.97 -10.13 7.31
C PRO A 58 -10.32 -9.43 7.50
N ASN A 59 -10.58 -8.37 6.73
CA ASN A 59 -11.83 -7.60 6.80
C ASN A 59 -12.92 -8.13 5.86
N GLN A 60 -12.82 -9.39 5.41
CA GLN A 60 -13.98 -10.11 4.87
C GLN A 60 -14.97 -10.28 6.01
N LYS A 61 -15.90 -9.33 6.15
CA LYS A 61 -17.10 -9.52 6.95
C LYS A 61 -17.78 -10.73 6.35
N THR A 62 -17.63 -11.88 6.99
CA THR A 62 -18.47 -13.04 6.76
C THR A 62 -19.90 -12.54 6.82
N ASN A 63 -20.51 -12.41 5.64
CA ASN A 63 -21.92 -12.10 5.49
C ASN A 63 -22.65 -13.41 5.77
N ASP A 64 -22.58 -13.88 7.02
CA ASP A 64 -23.43 -14.94 7.55
C ASP A 64 -24.85 -14.36 7.65
N ARG A 65 -25.48 -14.16 6.48
CA ARG A 65 -26.93 -14.22 6.39
C ARG A 65 -27.28 -15.69 6.31
N SER A 66 -27.25 -16.36 7.46
CA SER A 66 -28.06 -17.56 7.64
C SER A 66 -29.53 -17.13 7.53
N SER A 67 -30.09 -17.35 6.35
CA SER A 67 -31.54 -17.42 6.12
C SER A 67 -32.15 -18.57 6.93
#